data_AF-A0A7V9DPN4-F1
#
_entry.id   AF-A0A7V9DPN4-F1
#
_cell.length_a   1.000
_cell.length_b   1.000
_cell.length_c   1.000
_cell.angle_alpha   90.00
_cell.angle_beta   90.00
_cell.angle_gamma   90.00
#
_symmetry.space_group_name_H-M   'P 1'
#
loop_
_entity.id
_entity.type
_entity.pdbx_description
1 polymer ?
#
loop_
_entity_poly.entity_id
_entity_poly.type
_entity_poly.pdbx_seq_one_letter_code
_entity_poly.pdbx_strand_id
1 'polypeptide(L)'
;YTAPEEGGICFFPAVSHAEFEWSKAALSLIVVGIGLVGSWFVCVALYSKRSRSLVGLTQRLAPARWGYNFLWNKYYLDHLYEQRIIRSIAHPIARGANWVNQNVIDGVVNGLGIGGRKTGGWVYRNIDQRVVDGAVNASGAAAGGTGHALQPVQSGKVNQYGALLFGAAAVFAIVLVIVNV
;
A
#
# COMPACT_ATOMS: atom_id res chain seq x y z
N TYR A 1 -19.70 -38.08 -46.49
CA TYR A 1 -20.82 -37.83 -45.57
C TYR A 1 -21.95 -37.21 -46.38
N THR A 2 -23.05 -37.92 -46.58
CA THR A 2 -24.23 -37.41 -47.29
C THR A 2 -25.22 -36.87 -46.26
N ALA A 3 -25.70 -35.64 -46.44
CA ALA A 3 -26.74 -35.08 -45.58
C ALA A 3 -28.06 -35.83 -45.84
N PRO A 4 -28.80 -36.27 -44.80
CA PRO A 4 -30.07 -36.97 -44.98
C PRO A 4 -31.16 -36.01 -45.49
N GLU A 5 -32.19 -36.56 -46.13
CA GLU A 5 -33.34 -35.80 -46.63
C GLU A 5 -34.13 -35.11 -45.52
N GLU A 6 -34.76 -33.97 -45.84
CA GLU A 6 -35.47 -33.13 -44.88
C GLU A 6 -36.60 -33.90 -44.18
N GLY A 7 -36.55 -33.93 -42.85
CA GLY A 7 -37.46 -34.69 -41.98
C GLY A 7 -36.90 -36.01 -41.46
N GLY A 8 -35.73 -36.45 -41.95
CA GLY A 8 -35.02 -37.63 -41.45
C GLY A 8 -34.33 -37.39 -40.10
N ILE A 9 -34.39 -38.37 -39.21
CA ILE A 9 -33.74 -38.33 -37.89
C ILE A 9 -32.23 -38.59 -38.06
N CYS A 10 -31.38 -37.61 -37.73
CA CYS A 10 -29.93 -37.76 -37.80
C CYS A 10 -29.40 -38.62 -36.65
N PHE A 11 -28.96 -39.84 -36.95
CA PHE A 11 -28.19 -40.65 -36.00
C PHE A 11 -26.69 -40.36 -36.16
N PHE A 12 -25.99 -40.18 -35.03
CA PHE A 12 -24.53 -40.10 -35.03
C PHE A 12 -23.97 -41.41 -35.65
N PRO A 13 -22.98 -41.34 -36.56
CA PRO A 13 -22.43 -42.56 -37.15
C PRO A 13 -21.92 -43.47 -36.05
N ALA A 14 -22.08 -44.78 -36.23
CA ALA A 14 -21.33 -45.73 -35.42
C ALA A 14 -19.84 -45.39 -35.51
N VAL A 15 -19.21 -45.11 -34.36
CA VAL A 15 -17.79 -44.74 -34.32
C VAL A 15 -16.98 -45.98 -34.69
N SER A 16 -16.39 -45.96 -35.88
CA SER A 16 -15.45 -46.99 -36.32
C SER A 16 -14.12 -46.77 -35.60
N HIS A 17 -13.89 -47.51 -34.51
CA HIS A 17 -12.59 -47.54 -33.86
C HIS A 17 -11.66 -48.52 -34.59
N ALA A 18 -10.37 -48.19 -34.66
CA ALA A 18 -9.39 -49.14 -35.15
C ALA A 18 -9.30 -50.34 -34.20
N GLU A 19 -9.40 -51.55 -34.73
CA GLU A 19 -9.20 -52.78 -33.94
C GLU A 19 -7.73 -52.88 -33.49
N PHE A 20 -7.52 -53.50 -32.34
CA PHE A 20 -6.19 -53.64 -31.76
C PHE A 20 -5.34 -54.61 -32.61
N GLU A 21 -4.32 -54.07 -33.27
CA GLU A 21 -3.35 -54.87 -34.03
C GLU A 21 -2.08 -55.09 -33.21
N TRP A 22 -1.85 -56.35 -32.86
CA TRP A 22 -0.64 -56.80 -32.15
C TRP A 22 0.67 -56.40 -32.86
N SER A 23 0.67 -56.30 -34.19
CA SER A 23 1.84 -55.89 -34.98
C SER A 23 2.23 -54.44 -34.69
N LYS A 24 1.27 -53.51 -34.67
CA LYS A 24 1.49 -52.08 -34.36
C LYS A 24 1.90 -51.89 -32.90
N ALA A 25 1.28 -52.63 -31.99
CA ALA A 25 1.65 -52.63 -30.57
C ALA A 25 3.06 -53.20 -30.33
N ALA A 26 3.42 -54.30 -30.99
CA ALA A 26 4.76 -54.87 -30.89
C ALA A 26 5.81 -53.90 -31.44
N LEU A 27 5.55 -53.25 -32.58
CA LEU A 27 6.47 -52.28 -33.17
C LEU A 27 6.69 -51.07 -32.26
N SER A 28 5.63 -50.51 -31.67
CA SER A 28 5.76 -49.38 -30.75
C SER A 28 6.55 -49.76 -29.48
N LEU A 29 6.30 -50.95 -28.93
CA LEU A 29 7.04 -51.48 -27.78
C LEU A 29 8.52 -51.69 -28.10
N ILE A 30 8.85 -52.20 -29.30
CA ILE A 30 10.24 -52.37 -29.73
C ILE A 30 10.92 -51.01 -29.85
N VAL A 31 10.28 -50.01 -30.48
CA VAL A 31 10.84 -48.67 -30.62
C VAL A 31 11.12 -48.02 -29.26
N VAL A 32 10.16 -48.11 -28.33
CA VAL A 32 10.34 -47.62 -26.95
C VAL A 32 11.45 -48.40 -26.23
N GLY A 33 11.46 -49.73 -26.38
CA GLY A 33 12.48 -50.60 -25.78
C GLY A 33 13.90 -50.23 -26.24
N ILE A 34 14.09 -50.01 -27.54
CA ILE A 34 15.36 -49.54 -28.11
C ILE A 34 15.74 -48.17 -27.53
N GLY A 35 14.78 -47.24 -27.43
CA GLY A 35 15.01 -45.92 -26.84
C GLY A 35 15.45 -45.98 -25.39
N LEU A 36 14.82 -46.84 -24.58
CA LEU A 36 15.15 -47.03 -23.17
C LEU A 36 16.53 -47.68 -22.99
N VAL A 37 16.80 -48.77 -23.71
CA VAL A 37 18.09 -49.48 -23.64
C VAL A 37 19.22 -48.58 -24.13
N GLY A 38 19.00 -47.85 -25.24
CA GLY A 38 19.95 -46.87 -25.75
C GLY A 38 20.24 -45.75 -24.76
N SER A 39 19.19 -45.17 -24.17
CA SER A 39 19.31 -44.11 -23.15
C SER A 39 20.05 -44.60 -21.92
N TRP A 40 19.73 -45.80 -21.43
CA TRP A 40 20.42 -46.43 -20.30
C TRP A 40 21.91 -46.61 -20.59
N PHE A 41 22.26 -47.14 -21.76
CA PHE A 41 23.67 -47.32 -22.16
C PHE A 41 24.42 -45.99 -22.21
N VAL A 42 23.84 -44.95 -22.80
CA VAL A 42 24.43 -43.61 -22.87
C VAL A 42 24.59 -43.00 -21.47
N CYS A 43 23.59 -43.09 -20.61
CA CYS A 43 23.65 -42.61 -19.22
C CYS A 43 24.73 -43.35 -18.42
N VAL A 44 24.82 -44.67 -18.53
CA VAL A 44 25.88 -45.46 -17.87
C VAL A 44 27.26 -45.06 -18.39
N ALA A 45 27.42 -44.89 -19.71
CA ALA A 45 28.69 -44.49 -20.31
C ALA A 45 29.13 -43.08 -19.90
N LEU A 46 28.18 -42.14 -19.74
CA LEU A 46 28.43 -40.76 -19.35
C LEU A 46 28.66 -40.60 -17.84
N TYR A 47 27.75 -41.10 -17.02
CA TYR A 47 27.71 -40.82 -15.58
C TYR A 47 28.44 -41.87 -14.73
N SER A 48 28.35 -43.16 -15.07
CA SER A 48 28.95 -44.24 -14.28
C SER A 48 30.36 -44.57 -14.75
N LYS A 49 30.52 -45.01 -16.01
CA LYS A 49 31.81 -45.40 -16.58
C LYS A 49 32.69 -44.23 -16.99
N ARG A 50 32.13 -43.01 -17.03
CA ARG A 50 32.80 -41.75 -17.36
C ARG A 50 33.71 -41.89 -18.60
N SER A 51 33.16 -42.42 -19.69
CA SER A 51 33.89 -42.70 -20.92
C SER A 51 34.57 -41.44 -21.47
N ARG A 52 35.87 -41.53 -21.76
CA ARG A 52 36.68 -40.40 -22.26
C ARG A 52 36.16 -39.78 -23.56
N SER A 53 35.39 -40.52 -24.35
CA SER A 53 34.84 -40.06 -25.64
C SER A 53 33.62 -39.15 -25.44
N LEU A 54 32.71 -39.51 -24.52
CA LEU A 54 31.45 -38.79 -24.29
C LEU A 54 31.62 -37.67 -23.25
N VAL A 55 32.46 -37.89 -22.24
CA VAL A 55 32.72 -36.91 -21.19
C VAL A 55 33.54 -35.76 -21.76
N GLY A 56 32.98 -34.56 -21.66
CA GLY A 56 33.59 -33.35 -22.24
C GLY A 56 33.32 -33.18 -23.73
N LEU A 57 32.40 -33.94 -24.35
CA LEU A 57 32.02 -33.76 -25.76
C LEU A 57 31.53 -32.32 -26.04
N THR A 58 30.74 -31.76 -25.13
CA THR A 58 30.28 -30.36 -25.17
C THR A 58 31.42 -29.35 -25.00
N GLN A 59 32.56 -29.76 -24.44
CA GLN A 59 33.75 -28.93 -24.36
C GLN A 59 34.66 -29.10 -25.59
N ARG A 60 34.58 -30.22 -26.31
CA ARG A 60 35.45 -30.50 -27.47
C ARG A 60 34.83 -30.11 -28.80
N LEU A 61 33.52 -30.27 -28.94
CA LEU A 61 32.80 -29.98 -30.19
C LEU A 61 31.90 -28.77 -30.04
N ALA A 62 32.08 -27.78 -30.91
CA ALA A 62 31.30 -26.54 -30.90
C ALA A 62 29.79 -26.77 -31.08
N PRO A 63 29.30 -27.66 -31.97
CA PRO A 63 27.85 -27.90 -32.10
C PRO A 63 27.24 -28.52 -30.84
N ALA A 64 27.94 -29.48 -30.21
CA ALA A 64 27.51 -30.08 -28.95
C ALA A 64 27.48 -29.03 -27.82
N ARG A 65 28.48 -28.13 -27.79
CA ARG A 65 28.50 -27.00 -26.86
C ARG A 65 27.31 -26.07 -27.06
N TRP A 66 27.02 -25.72 -28.31
CA TRP A 66 25.93 -24.81 -28.65
C TRP A 66 24.57 -25.41 -28.28
N GLY A 67 24.33 -26.67 -28.64
CA GLY A 67 23.12 -27.39 -28.23
C GLY A 67 22.99 -27.50 -26.71
N TYR A 68 24.09 -27.86 -26.02
CA TYR A 68 24.12 -27.86 -24.56
C TYR A 68 23.78 -26.50 -23.98
N ASN A 69 24.41 -25.42 -24.44
CA ASN A 69 24.15 -24.06 -23.96
C ASN A 69 22.72 -23.62 -24.25
N PHE A 70 22.16 -24.00 -25.40
CA PHE A 70 20.77 -23.69 -25.75
C PHE A 70 19.78 -24.39 -24.81
N LEU A 71 19.96 -25.70 -24.57
CA LEU A 71 19.14 -26.48 -23.64
C LEU A 71 19.35 -26.05 -22.18
N TRP A 72 20.60 -25.79 -21.79
CA TRP A 72 21.00 -25.34 -20.45
C TRP A 72 20.38 -23.99 -20.10
N ASN A 73 20.38 -23.04 -21.04
CA ASN A 73 19.71 -21.75 -20.88
C ASN A 73 18.19 -21.83 -21.15
N LYS A 74 17.60 -23.03 -21.10
CA LYS A 74 16.16 -23.28 -21.31
C LYS A 74 15.63 -22.59 -22.56
N TYR A 75 16.30 -22.83 -23.69
CA TYR A 75 15.94 -22.27 -24.99
C TYR A 75 16.00 -20.73 -25.04
N TYR A 76 16.62 -20.08 -24.04
CA TYR A 76 16.61 -18.64 -23.82
C TYR A 76 15.21 -18.02 -23.66
N LEU A 77 14.17 -18.83 -23.42
CA LEU A 77 12.80 -18.34 -23.26
C LEU A 77 12.68 -17.45 -22.02
N ASP A 78 13.31 -17.83 -20.92
CA ASP A 78 13.36 -17.03 -19.69
C ASP A 78 14.01 -15.65 -19.94
N HIS A 79 15.10 -15.60 -20.71
CA HIS A 79 15.77 -14.34 -21.05
C HIS A 79 14.91 -13.45 -21.95
N LEU A 80 14.26 -14.03 -22.96
CA LEU A 80 13.34 -13.29 -23.83
C LEU A 80 12.18 -12.71 -23.02
N TYR A 81 11.57 -13.52 -22.17
CA TYR A 81 10.42 -13.12 -21.38
C TYR A 81 10.78 -12.04 -20.35
N GLU A 82 11.77 -12.30 -19.50
CA GLU A 82 12.13 -11.39 -18.41
C GLU A 82 12.77 -10.10 -18.94
N GLN A 83 13.77 -10.21 -19.82
CA GLN A 83 14.58 -9.06 -20.23
C GLN A 83 13.94 -8.25 -21.35
N ARG A 84 13.14 -8.87 -22.24
CA ARG A 84 12.52 -8.15 -23.35
C ARG A 84 11.06 -7.84 -23.10
N ILE A 85 10.27 -8.79 -22.60
CA ILE A 85 8.83 -8.59 -22.46
C ILE A 85 8.54 -7.86 -21.14
N ILE A 86 8.88 -8.46 -20.00
CA ILE A 86 8.61 -7.88 -18.68
C ILE A 86 9.33 -6.55 -18.52
N ARG A 87 10.64 -6.51 -18.77
CA ARG A 87 11.42 -5.28 -18.53
C ARG A 87 11.03 -4.11 -19.44
N SER A 88 10.53 -4.36 -20.65
CA SER A 88 10.06 -3.30 -21.54
C SER A 88 8.65 -2.82 -21.22
N ILE A 89 7.82 -3.65 -20.59
CA ILE A 89 6.41 -3.34 -20.35
C ILE A 89 6.14 -3.05 -18.88
N ALA A 90 6.42 -4.01 -18.00
CA ALA A 90 6.10 -3.90 -16.58
C ALA A 90 6.91 -2.81 -15.88
N HIS A 91 8.23 -2.72 -16.14
CA HIS A 91 9.06 -1.74 -15.44
C HIS A 91 8.73 -0.27 -15.76
N PRO A 92 8.46 0.14 -17.02
CA PRO A 92 7.99 1.50 -17.29
C PRO A 92 6.65 1.81 -16.63
N ILE A 93 5.70 0.87 -16.67
CA ILE A 93 4.39 1.05 -16.01
C ILE A 93 4.57 1.20 -14.50
N ALA A 94 5.36 0.33 -13.87
CA ALA A 94 5.65 0.40 -12.44
C ALA A 94 6.35 1.71 -12.06
N ARG A 95 7.29 2.19 -12.88
CA ARG A 95 7.93 3.51 -12.70
C ARG A 95 6.92 4.65 -12.81
N GLY A 96 6.01 4.58 -13.77
CA GLY A 96 4.92 5.55 -13.93
C GLY A 96 3.99 5.57 -12.72
N ALA A 97 3.52 4.41 -12.27
CA ALA A 97 2.69 4.28 -11.09
C ALA A 97 3.38 4.82 -9.83
N ASN A 98 4.66 4.49 -9.65
CA ASN A 98 5.44 4.98 -8.52
C ASN A 98 5.66 6.51 -8.59
N TRP A 99 5.88 7.07 -9.79
CA TRP A 99 5.97 8.51 -9.97
C TRP A 99 4.66 9.21 -9.58
N VAL A 100 3.50 8.66 -9.99
CA VAL A 100 2.19 9.18 -9.60
C VAL A 100 2.02 9.14 -8.08
N ASN A 101 2.35 8.02 -7.43
CA ASN A 101 2.28 7.92 -5.98
C ASN A 101 3.11 9.02 -5.29
N GLN A 102 4.38 9.13 -5.66
CA GLN A 102 5.32 10.04 -4.98
C GLN A 102 5.09 11.52 -5.28
N ASN A 103 4.60 11.86 -6.47
CA ASN A 103 4.48 13.27 -6.87
C ASN A 103 3.05 13.80 -6.76
N VAL A 104 2.06 12.95 -7.02
CA VAL A 104 0.65 13.36 -7.01
C VAL A 104 0.04 13.04 -5.65
N ILE A 105 0.05 11.78 -5.23
CA ILE A 105 -0.62 11.36 -3.99
C ILE A 105 0.08 11.97 -2.79
N ASP A 106 1.39 11.73 -2.65
CA ASP A 106 2.17 12.29 -1.56
C ASP A 106 2.21 13.82 -1.64
N GLY A 107 2.24 14.39 -2.85
CA GLY A 107 2.17 15.83 -3.06
C GLY A 107 0.91 16.46 -2.47
N VAL A 108 -0.26 15.85 -2.72
CA VAL A 108 -1.54 16.28 -2.16
C VAL A 108 -1.55 16.12 -0.64
N VAL A 109 -1.18 14.95 -0.13
CA VAL A 109 -1.19 14.65 1.31
C VAL A 109 -0.27 15.60 2.08
N ASN A 110 0.95 15.81 1.59
CA ASN A 110 1.91 16.75 2.16
C ASN A 110 1.39 18.19 2.07
N GLY A 111 0.78 18.56 0.94
CA GLY A 111 0.15 19.86 0.76
C GLY A 111 -0.94 20.13 1.80
N LEU A 112 -1.82 19.16 2.03
CA LEU A 112 -2.85 19.23 3.07
C LEU A 112 -2.25 19.31 4.47
N GLY A 113 -1.21 18.53 4.77
CA GLY A 113 -0.52 18.56 6.06
C GLY A 113 0.15 19.91 6.35
N ILE A 114 0.86 20.46 5.37
CA ILE A 114 1.48 21.79 5.46
C ILE A 114 0.40 22.88 5.61
N GLY A 115 -0.67 22.79 4.82
CA GLY A 115 -1.82 23.68 4.90
C GLY A 115 -2.45 23.68 6.28
N GLY A 116 -2.79 22.50 6.80
CA GLY A 116 -3.37 22.34 8.14
C GLY A 116 -2.47 22.90 9.24
N ARG A 117 -1.16 22.61 9.20
CA ARG A 117 -0.19 23.16 10.17
C ARG A 117 -0.14 24.69 10.11
N LYS A 118 -0.12 25.27 8.90
CA LYS A 118 -0.10 26.74 8.72
C LYS A 118 -1.37 27.38 9.25
N THR A 119 -2.53 26.82 8.92
CA THR A 119 -3.83 27.32 9.39
C THR A 119 -3.95 27.22 10.90
N GLY A 120 -3.61 26.08 11.50
CA GLY A 120 -3.61 25.90 12.95
C GLY A 120 -2.68 26.88 13.66
N GLY A 121 -1.46 27.06 13.14
CA GLY A 121 -0.53 28.06 13.68
C GLY A 121 -1.00 29.51 13.50
N TRP A 122 -1.78 29.81 12.47
CA TRP A 122 -2.43 31.11 12.31
C TRP A 122 -3.55 31.30 13.33
N VAL A 123 -4.43 30.31 13.51
CA VAL A 123 -5.53 30.34 14.48
C VAL A 123 -4.98 30.53 15.89
N TYR A 124 -3.97 29.75 16.27
CA TYR A 124 -3.34 29.85 17.58
C TYR A 124 -2.75 31.25 17.84
N ARG A 125 -1.97 31.80 16.90
CA ARG A 125 -1.34 33.12 17.10
C ARG A 125 -2.31 34.29 17.05
N ASN A 126 -3.40 34.20 16.29
CA ASN A 126 -4.30 35.35 16.08
C ASN A 126 -5.56 35.29 16.93
N ILE A 127 -6.15 34.10 17.10
CA ILE A 127 -7.38 33.95 17.87
C ILE A 127 -7.01 33.69 19.32
N ASP A 128 -6.29 32.61 19.60
CA ASP A 128 -5.97 32.22 20.98
C ASP A 128 -5.11 33.27 21.68
N GLN A 129 -3.90 33.53 21.18
CA GLN A 129 -2.96 34.42 21.87
C GLN A 129 -3.38 35.90 21.92
N ARG A 130 -4.11 36.41 20.91
CA ARG A 130 -4.45 37.85 20.88
C ARG A 130 -5.85 38.14 21.39
N VAL A 131 -6.83 37.28 21.07
CA VAL A 131 -8.22 37.52 21.46
C VAL A 131 -8.50 36.85 22.79
N VAL A 132 -8.26 35.54 22.89
CA VAL A 132 -8.62 34.78 24.09
C VAL A 132 -7.70 35.16 25.25
N ASP A 133 -6.39 34.98 25.11
CA ASP A 133 -5.42 35.36 26.14
C ASP A 133 -5.47 36.87 26.41
N GLY A 134 -5.68 37.68 25.38
CA GLY A 134 -5.84 39.13 25.54
C GLY A 134 -7.03 39.48 26.45
N ALA A 135 -8.19 38.88 26.19
CA ALA A 135 -9.39 39.08 27.01
C ALA A 135 -9.24 38.51 28.43
N VAL A 136 -8.67 37.32 28.55
CA VAL A 136 -8.43 36.68 29.85
C VAL A 136 -7.45 37.50 30.68
N ASN A 137 -6.33 37.94 30.12
CA ASN A 137 -5.36 38.78 30.82
C ASN A 137 -5.95 40.15 31.18
N ALA A 138 -6.73 40.76 30.29
CA ALA A 138 -7.40 42.03 30.57
C ALA A 138 -8.44 41.89 31.70
N SER A 139 -9.24 40.83 31.70
CA SER A 139 -10.20 40.56 32.77
C SER A 139 -9.50 40.28 34.10
N GLY A 140 -8.39 39.52 34.09
CA GLY A 140 -7.55 39.29 35.26
C GLY A 140 -6.95 40.60 35.80
N ALA A 141 -6.45 41.47 34.92
CA ALA A 141 -5.94 42.78 35.29
C ALA A 141 -7.03 43.69 35.88
N ALA A 142 -8.24 43.69 35.30
CA ALA A 142 -9.37 44.46 35.81
C ALA A 142 -9.85 43.95 37.18
N ALA A 143 -9.96 42.64 37.35
CA ALA A 143 -10.33 42.03 38.63
C ALA A 143 -9.27 42.30 39.70
N GLY A 144 -7.99 42.14 39.36
CA GLY A 144 -6.87 42.45 40.25
C GLY A 144 -6.82 43.92 40.65
N GLY A 145 -6.98 44.84 39.70
CA GLY A 145 -7.04 46.28 39.96
C GLY A 145 -8.22 46.67 40.85
N THR A 146 -9.40 46.10 40.60
CA THR A 146 -10.60 46.32 41.43
C THR A 146 -10.39 45.78 42.85
N GLY A 147 -9.83 44.58 42.98
CA GLY A 147 -9.50 43.99 44.27
C GLY A 147 -8.50 44.84 45.05
N HIS A 148 -7.45 45.35 44.39
CA HIS A 148 -6.46 46.23 45.00
C HIS A 148 -7.06 47.57 45.45
N ALA A 149 -7.97 48.14 44.65
CA ALA A 149 -8.69 49.36 45.00
C ALA A 149 -9.65 49.17 46.20
N LEU A 150 -10.25 47.99 46.35
CA LEU A 150 -11.13 47.64 47.48
C LEU A 150 -10.37 47.15 48.72
N GLN A 151 -9.10 46.78 48.60
CA GLN A 151 -8.26 46.30 49.69
C GLN A 151 -8.25 47.21 50.94
N PRO A 152 -8.25 48.56 50.84
CA PRO A 152 -8.27 49.44 52.01
C PRO A 152 -9.58 49.42 52.82
N VAL A 153 -10.68 48.86 52.29
CA VAL A 153 -11.98 48.74 52.99
C VAL A 153 -11.88 47.80 54.20
N GLN A 154 -10.99 46.81 54.15
CA GLN A 154 -10.72 45.91 55.27
C GLN A 154 -9.39 46.28 55.95
N SER A 155 -9.37 47.40 56.66
CA SER A 155 -8.16 47.94 57.30
C SER A 155 -7.78 47.28 58.63
N GLY A 156 -8.66 46.45 59.20
CA GLY A 156 -8.51 45.86 60.54
C GLY A 156 -8.81 46.82 61.70
N LYS A 157 -9.24 48.07 61.44
CA LYS A 157 -9.61 49.04 62.48
C LYS A 157 -11.11 49.01 62.79
N VAL A 158 -11.48 48.69 64.03
CA VAL A 158 -12.89 48.54 64.48
C VAL A 158 -13.75 49.79 64.15
N ASN A 159 -13.20 50.99 64.27
CA ASN A 159 -13.93 52.24 63.98
C ASN A 159 -14.30 52.39 62.49
N GLN A 160 -13.52 51.83 61.56
CA GLN A 160 -13.83 51.88 60.13
C GLN A 160 -14.99 50.94 59.76
N TYR A 161 -15.11 49.79 60.43
CA TYR A 161 -16.26 48.89 60.24
C TYR A 161 -17.56 49.54 60.73
N GLY A 162 -17.53 50.26 61.85
CA GLY A 162 -18.68 51.02 62.35
C GLY A 162 -19.11 52.12 61.36
N ALA A 163 -18.17 52.89 60.83
CA ALA A 163 -18.44 53.93 59.84
C ALA A 163 -19.07 53.38 58.54
N LEU A 164 -18.58 52.23 58.05
CA LEU A 164 -19.15 51.56 56.88
C LEU A 164 -20.58 51.08 57.11
N LEU A 165 -20.87 50.49 58.28
CA LEU A 165 -22.21 50.01 58.64
C LEU A 165 -23.24 51.13 58.72
N PHE A 166 -22.94 52.22 59.45
CA PHE A 166 -23.84 53.36 59.55
C PHE A 166 -24.01 54.08 58.20
N GLY A 167 -22.93 54.19 57.41
CA GLY A 167 -22.98 54.74 56.06
C GLY A 167 -23.86 53.92 55.11
N ALA A 168 -23.73 52.59 55.11
CA ALA A 168 -24.55 51.70 54.30
C ALA A 168 -26.03 51.77 54.69
N ALA A 169 -26.33 51.80 56.00
CA ALA A 169 -27.70 51.92 56.50
C ALA A 169 -28.35 53.25 56.08
N ALA A 170 -27.61 54.36 56.11
CA ALA A 170 -28.09 55.66 55.68
C ALA A 170 -28.39 55.69 54.17
N VAL A 171 -27.51 55.16 53.33
CA VAL A 171 -27.75 55.05 51.88
C VAL A 171 -28.97 54.17 51.59
N PHE A 172 -29.08 53.03 52.27
CA PHE A 172 -30.22 52.12 52.13
C PHE A 172 -31.55 52.81 52.48
N ALA A 173 -31.59 53.56 53.59
CA ALA A 173 -32.77 54.32 53.98
C ALA A 173 -33.16 55.38 52.93
N ILE A 174 -32.18 56.09 52.37
CA ILE A 174 -32.42 57.10 51.32
C ILE A 174 -33.01 56.44 50.06
N VAL A 175 -32.41 55.34 49.59
CA VAL A 175 -32.92 54.61 48.41
C VAL A 175 -34.34 54.12 48.64
N LEU A 176 -34.61 53.57 49.82
CA LEU A 176 -35.93 53.05 50.17
C LEU A 176 -36.99 54.16 50.18
N VAL A 177 -36.65 55.35 50.69
CA VAL A 177 -37.54 56.51 50.65
C VAL A 177 -37.79 56.94 49.20
N ILE A 178 -36.75 57.04 48.36
CA ILE A 178 -36.91 57.46 46.95
C ILE A 178 -37.73 56.47 46.13
N VAL A 179 -37.62 55.17 46.40
CA VAL A 179 -38.34 54.13 45.66
C VAL A 179 -39.79 53.97 46.14
N ASN A 180 -40.08 54.28 47.40
CA ASN A 180 -41.42 54.19 48.01
C ASN A 180 -42.17 55.53 48.07
N VAL A 181 -41.63 56.59 47.46
CA VAL A 181 -42.30 57.87 47.20
C VAL A 181 -42.72 57.90 45.74
#